data_AF-A0AAW6HX88-F1
#
_entry.id   AF-A0AAW6HX88-F1
#
_cell.length_a   1.000
_cell.length_b   1.000
_cell.length_c   1.000
_cell.angle_alpha   90.00
_cell.angle_beta   90.00
_cell.angle_gamma   90.00
#
_symmetry.space_group_name_H-M   'P 1'
#
loop_
_entity.id
_entity.type
_entity.pdbx_description
1 polymer ?
#
loop_
_entity_poly.entity_id
_entity_poly.type
_entity_poly.pdbx_seq_one_letter_code
_entity_poly.pdbx_strand_id
1 'polypeptide(L)'
;MRPKSSHKDLPPKMLRRTRVLKSGKVWESFYYNGRTTEGRRVEIPLGGDLNEAKRKWAELECCKAPVETEVLGFIFDRYLREVAPTKARATRYQIKSCITTLRKVFGDVNIHTVTPQQLAQYRDKRARTAPVLANRELSVFSSVWTMARE
;
A
#
# COMPACT_ATOMS: atom_id res chain seq x y z
N MET A 1 1.19 13.74 20.35
CA MET A 1 2.13 12.66 20.69
C MET A 1 3.04 13.16 21.80
N ARG A 2 3.10 12.49 22.98
CA ARG A 2 3.94 12.95 24.11
C ARG A 2 5.42 12.78 23.74
N PRO A 3 6.27 13.83 23.82
CA PRO A 3 7.70 13.70 23.57
C PRO A 3 8.31 12.67 24.52
N LYS A 4 9.28 11.89 24.05
CA LYS A 4 9.99 10.94 24.91
C LYS A 4 10.73 11.68 26.03
N SER A 5 10.67 11.13 27.24
CA SER A 5 11.47 11.58 28.38
C SER A 5 12.92 11.10 28.33
N SER A 6 13.20 10.02 27.60
CA SER A 6 14.54 9.44 27.43
C SER A 6 14.84 9.16 25.94
N HIS A 7 16.11 9.29 25.55
CA HIS A 7 16.61 9.10 24.17
C HIS A 7 15.84 9.91 23.11
N LYS A 8 15.85 11.24 23.27
CA LYS A 8 15.16 12.20 22.38
C LYS A 8 15.72 12.19 20.95
N ASP A 9 16.96 11.76 20.78
CA ASP A 9 17.67 11.57 19.52
C ASP A 9 17.17 10.37 18.70
N LEU A 10 16.41 9.45 19.32
CA LEU A 10 15.99 8.20 18.69
C LEU A 10 14.53 8.21 18.22
N PRO A 11 14.25 7.65 17.02
CA PRO A 11 12.90 7.45 16.50
C PRO A 11 11.93 6.79 17.51
N PRO A 12 10.61 7.01 17.40
CA PRO A 12 9.63 6.42 18.30
C PRO A 12 9.79 4.90 18.40
N LYS A 13 9.53 4.31 19.57
CA LYS A 13 9.74 2.88 19.87
C LYS A 13 11.19 2.35 19.76
N MET A 14 12.17 3.17 19.40
CA MET A 14 13.59 2.79 19.47
C MET A 14 14.18 3.10 20.86
N LEU A 15 14.99 2.17 21.40
CA LEU A 15 15.69 2.26 22.68
C LEU A 15 17.20 2.08 22.48
N ARG A 16 18.01 2.78 23.28
CA ARG A 16 19.47 2.56 23.38
C ARG A 16 19.79 1.98 24.74
N ARG A 17 20.54 0.88 24.78
CA ARG A 17 21.12 0.32 25.99
C ARG A 17 22.62 0.57 25.96
N THR A 18 23.14 1.10 27.06
CA THR A 18 24.57 1.39 27.24
C THR A 18 25.09 0.58 28.42
N ARG A 19 26.22 -0.10 28.26
CA ARG A 19 26.91 -0.81 29.34
C ARG A 19 28.40 -0.50 29.32
N VAL A 20 28.97 -0.13 30.45
CA VAL A 20 30.42 0.01 30.60
C VAL A 20 31.04 -1.39 30.78
N LEU A 21 31.93 -1.77 29.87
CA LEU A 21 32.67 -3.04 29.95
C LEU A 21 33.79 -2.95 30.99
N LYS A 22 34.29 -4.11 31.45
CA LYS A 22 35.44 -4.17 32.37
C LYS A 22 36.71 -3.49 31.83
N SER A 23 36.79 -3.31 30.51
CA SER A 23 37.85 -2.59 29.81
C SER A 23 37.67 -1.06 29.76
N GLY A 24 36.61 -0.52 30.38
CA GLY A 24 36.26 0.90 30.33
C GLY A 24 35.54 1.34 29.04
N LYS A 25 35.49 0.49 28.01
CA LYS A 25 34.76 0.78 26.77
C LYS A 25 33.25 0.78 27.02
N VAL A 26 32.54 1.77 26.47
CA VAL A 26 31.08 1.83 26.49
C VAL A 26 30.56 0.97 25.33
N TRP A 27 29.78 -0.05 25.66
CA TRP A 27 29.04 -0.86 24.72
C TRP A 27 27.66 -0.25 24.51
N GLU A 28 27.33 0.10 23.26
CA GLU A 28 26.02 0.60 22.88
C GLU A 28 25.30 -0.43 22.01
N SER A 29 24.01 -0.63 22.29
CA SER A 29 23.15 -1.48 21.45
C SER A 29 21.74 -0.90 21.38
N PHE A 30 21.16 -0.96 20.19
CA PHE A 30 19.85 -0.43 19.86
C PHE A 30 18.83 -1.55 19.78
N TYR A 31 17.63 -1.26 20.27
CA TYR A 31 16.51 -2.19 20.31
C TYR A 31 15.25 -1.51 19.78
N TYR A 32 14.43 -2.25 19.05
CA TYR A 32 13.07 -1.86 18.72
C TYR A 32 12.12 -2.39 19.80
N ASN A 33 11.31 -1.51 20.39
CA ASN A 33 10.29 -1.82 21.40
C ASN A 33 8.90 -1.68 20.78
N GLY A 34 8.54 -2.66 19.97
CA GLY A 34 7.23 -2.76 19.34
C GLY A 34 6.18 -3.39 20.24
N ARG A 35 4.95 -3.37 19.74
CA ARG A 35 3.85 -4.20 20.26
C ARG A 35 3.31 -5.05 19.11
N THR A 36 3.00 -6.31 19.37
CA THR A 36 2.23 -7.12 18.42
C THR A 36 0.79 -6.64 18.33
N THR A 37 0.05 -7.14 17.34
CA THR A 37 -1.40 -6.95 17.21
C THR A 37 -2.19 -7.36 18.46
N GLU A 38 -1.66 -8.30 19.24
CA GLU A 38 -2.21 -8.77 20.52
C GLU A 38 -1.76 -7.92 21.73
N GLY A 39 -1.02 -6.83 21.51
CA GLY A 39 -0.56 -5.92 22.58
C GLY A 39 0.64 -6.42 23.38
N ARG A 40 1.24 -7.57 23.04
CA ARG A 40 2.45 -8.09 23.70
C ARG A 40 3.67 -7.28 23.28
N ARG A 41 4.54 -6.96 24.24
CA ARG A 41 5.79 -6.23 23.97
C ARG A 41 6.78 -7.14 23.25
N VAL A 42 7.34 -6.67 22.15
CA VAL A 42 8.39 -7.39 21.42
C VAL A 42 9.61 -6.48 21.35
N GLU A 43 10.71 -6.95 21.92
CA GLU A 43 12.02 -6.30 21.83
C GLU A 43 12.86 -7.01 20.78
N ILE A 44 13.17 -6.31 19.68
CA ILE A 44 14.02 -6.84 18.60
C ILE A 44 15.39 -6.15 18.67
N PRO A 45 16.51 -6.89 18.74
CA PRO A 45 17.83 -6.29 18.70
C PRO A 45 18.13 -5.74 17.29
N LEU A 46 18.45 -4.44 17.21
CA LEU A 46 18.75 -3.75 15.95
C LEU A 46 20.26 -3.72 15.65
N GLY A 47 21.10 -3.83 16.69
CA GLY A 47 22.56 -3.85 16.57
C GLY A 47 23.23 -2.70 17.31
N GLY A 48 24.56 -2.58 17.19
CA GLY A 48 25.36 -1.55 17.87
C GLY A 48 25.61 -0.27 17.07
N ASP A 49 25.37 -0.30 15.74
CA ASP A 49 25.52 0.88 14.89
C ASP A 49 24.20 1.66 14.77
N LEU A 50 24.25 2.97 14.99
CA LEU A 50 23.07 3.83 15.00
C LEU A 50 22.39 3.91 13.63
N ASN A 51 23.16 3.95 12.54
CA ASN A 51 22.62 4.11 11.18
C ASN A 51 21.97 2.81 10.71
N GLU A 52 22.62 1.67 10.95
CA GLU A 52 22.03 0.36 10.66
C GLU A 52 20.76 0.13 11.48
N ALA A 53 20.79 0.50 12.76
CA ALA A 53 19.64 0.35 13.62
C ALA A 53 18.46 1.23 13.17
N LYS A 54 18.71 2.44 12.67
CA LYS A 54 17.67 3.30 12.07
C LYS A 54 17.08 2.69 10.79
N ARG A 55 17.88 2.01 9.95
CA ARG A 55 17.36 1.30 8.76
C ARG A 55 16.44 0.16 9.15
N LYS A 56 16.88 -0.72 10.05
CA LYS A 56 16.06 -1.85 10.55
C LYS A 56 14.81 -1.35 11.29
N TRP A 57 14.91 -0.25 12.02
CA TRP A 57 13.76 0.41 12.63
C TRP A 57 12.75 0.87 11.58
N ALA A 58 13.22 1.50 10.49
CA ALA A 58 12.35 1.96 9.42
C ALA A 58 11.64 0.80 8.72
N GLU A 59 12.32 -0.34 8.52
CA GLU A 59 11.71 -1.56 7.98
C GLU A 59 10.59 -2.11 8.89
N LEU A 60 10.76 -2.02 10.21
CA LEU A 60 9.79 -2.49 11.21
C LEU A 60 8.61 -1.53 11.42
N GLU A 61 8.84 -0.22 11.39
CA GLU A 61 7.79 0.80 11.51
C GLU A 61 7.12 1.15 10.19
N CYS A 62 7.71 0.80 9.04
CA CYS A 62 7.01 0.80 7.78
C CYS A 62 5.87 -0.20 7.87
N CYS A 63 4.70 0.27 8.32
CA CYS A 63 3.44 -0.31 7.94
C CYS A 63 3.46 -0.35 6.41
N LYS A 64 3.74 -1.52 5.82
CA LYS A 64 3.42 -1.77 4.42
C LYS A 64 2.01 -1.24 4.24
N ALA A 65 1.81 -0.34 3.28
CA ALA A 65 0.47 0.13 2.94
C ALA A 65 -0.43 -1.10 2.89
N PRO A 66 -1.62 -1.07 3.53
CA PRO A 66 -2.48 -2.24 3.53
C PRO A 66 -2.64 -2.69 2.09
N VAL A 67 -2.27 -3.94 1.80
CA VAL A 67 -2.24 -4.53 0.44
C VAL A 67 -3.57 -4.30 -0.30
N GLU A 68 -4.65 -4.11 0.46
CA GLU A 68 -5.98 -3.72 0.02
C GLU A 68 -6.03 -2.43 -0.83
N THR A 69 -5.15 -1.43 -0.62
CA THR A 69 -5.15 -0.21 -1.44
C THR A 69 -4.64 -0.42 -2.87
N GLU A 70 -3.92 -1.50 -3.12
CA GLU A 70 -3.31 -1.78 -4.43
C GLU A 70 -4.13 -2.75 -5.28
N VAL A 71 -5.14 -3.40 -4.69
CA VAL A 71 -6.03 -4.33 -5.39
C VAL A 71 -7.08 -3.54 -6.17
N LEU A 72 -7.21 -3.84 -7.47
CA LEU A 72 -8.09 -3.11 -8.38
C LEU A 72 -9.55 -3.10 -7.95
N GLY A 73 -10.03 -4.13 -7.24
CA GLY A 73 -11.36 -4.14 -6.63
C GLY A 73 -11.62 -2.93 -5.73
N PHE A 74 -10.69 -2.60 -4.84
CA PHE A 74 -10.82 -1.43 -3.96
C PHE A 74 -10.67 -0.11 -4.72
N ILE A 75 -9.78 -0.07 -5.71
CA ILE A 75 -9.59 1.11 -6.58
C ILE A 75 -10.88 1.40 -7.38
N PHE A 76 -11.56 0.37 -7.87
CA PHE A 76 -12.86 0.50 -8.53
C PHE A 76 -13.93 1.05 -7.57
N ASP A 77 -13.96 0.61 -6.32
CA ASP A 77 -14.91 1.14 -5.32
C ASP A 77 -14.63 2.61 -5.00
N ARG A 78 -13.35 2.98 -4.90
CA ARG A 78 -12.93 4.38 -4.75
C ARG A 78 -13.37 5.22 -5.94
N TYR A 79 -13.14 4.75 -7.18
CA TYR A 79 -13.56 5.46 -8.40
C TYR A 79 -15.08 5.65 -8.47
N LEU A 80 -15.86 4.63 -8.07
CA LEU A 80 -17.32 4.72 -8.00
C LEU A 80 -17.80 5.71 -6.93
N ARG A 81 -17.04 5.90 -5.85
CA ARG A 81 -17.36 6.83 -4.77
C ARG A 81 -16.97 8.28 -5.10
N GLU A 82 -15.80 8.48 -5.68
CA GLU A 82 -15.19 9.81 -5.84
C GLU A 82 -15.46 10.40 -7.23
N VAL A 83 -15.28 9.60 -8.29
CA VAL A 83 -15.33 10.10 -9.68
C VAL A 83 -16.72 9.92 -10.30
N ALA A 84 -17.34 8.75 -10.15
CA ALA A 84 -18.61 8.47 -10.81
C ALA A 84 -19.76 9.43 -10.47
N PRO A 85 -19.89 9.98 -9.24
CA PRO A 85 -20.93 10.95 -8.90
C PRO A 85 -20.77 12.31 -9.60
N THR A 86 -19.54 12.69 -10.00
CA THR A 86 -19.26 13.94 -10.71
C THR A 86 -19.70 13.92 -12.18
N LYS A 87 -19.97 12.72 -12.72
CA LYS A 87 -20.36 12.55 -14.13
C LYS A 87 -21.88 12.62 -14.28
N ALA A 88 -22.33 12.94 -15.49
CA ALA A 88 -23.74 12.94 -15.83
C ALA A 88 -24.42 11.58 -15.52
N ARG A 89 -25.70 11.59 -15.19
CA ARG A 89 -26.45 10.41 -14.73
C ARG A 89 -26.31 9.21 -15.68
N ALA A 90 -26.45 9.44 -16.99
CA ALA A 90 -26.30 8.38 -18.01
C ALA A 90 -24.87 7.78 -17.99
N THR A 91 -23.85 8.64 -17.97
CA THR A 91 -22.44 8.25 -17.91
C THR A 91 -22.13 7.47 -16.63
N ARG A 92 -22.70 7.86 -15.48
CA ARG A 92 -22.53 7.14 -14.21
C ARG A 92 -23.04 5.70 -14.29
N TYR A 93 -24.22 5.47 -14.88
CA TYR A 93 -24.73 4.11 -15.06
C TYR A 93 -23.85 3.28 -15.99
N GLN A 94 -23.38 3.88 -17.08
CA GLN A 94 -22.44 3.22 -17.99
C GLN A 94 -21.14 2.85 -17.27
N ILE A 95 -20.53 3.79 -16.53
CA ILE A 95 -19.32 3.54 -15.74
C ILE A 95 -19.54 2.38 -14.77
N LYS A 96 -20.65 2.39 -14.02
CA LYS A 96 -20.99 1.32 -13.07
C LYS A 96 -21.09 -0.04 -13.77
N SER A 97 -21.73 -0.08 -14.94
CA SER A 97 -21.82 -1.32 -15.74
C SER A 97 -20.44 -1.78 -16.20
N CYS A 98 -19.60 -0.90 -16.74
CA CYS A 98 -18.24 -1.24 -17.18
C CYS A 98 -17.38 -1.75 -16.01
N ILE A 99 -17.40 -1.07 -14.86
CA ILE A 99 -16.67 -1.49 -13.66
C ILE A 99 -17.15 -2.85 -13.15
N THR A 100 -18.45 -3.15 -13.26
CA THR A 100 -18.99 -4.47 -12.87
C THR A 100 -18.41 -5.59 -13.73
N THR A 101 -18.24 -5.37 -15.04
CA THR A 101 -17.58 -6.34 -15.93
C THR A 101 -16.09 -6.45 -15.62
N LEU A 102 -15.39 -5.32 -15.50
CA LEU A 102 -13.96 -5.27 -15.21
C LEU A 102 -13.62 -5.95 -13.88
N ARG A 103 -14.45 -5.75 -12.85
CA ARG A 103 -14.28 -6.37 -11.52
C ARG A 103 -14.31 -7.90 -11.59
N LYS A 104 -15.08 -8.51 -12.48
CA LYS A 104 -15.11 -9.98 -12.63
C LYS A 104 -13.78 -10.57 -13.11
N VAL A 105 -12.95 -9.76 -13.76
CA VAL A 105 -11.68 -10.21 -14.34
C VAL A 105 -10.48 -9.70 -13.53
N PHE A 106 -10.53 -8.44 -13.10
CA PHE A 106 -9.41 -7.76 -12.46
C PHE A 106 -9.64 -7.45 -10.98
N GLY A 107 -10.79 -7.82 -10.40
CA GLY A 107 -11.17 -7.42 -9.04
C GLY A 107 -10.14 -7.80 -7.97
N ASP A 108 -9.51 -8.96 -8.11
CA ASP A 108 -8.53 -9.49 -7.15
C ASP A 108 -7.07 -9.26 -7.60
N VAL A 109 -6.87 -8.50 -8.68
CA VAL A 109 -5.54 -8.26 -9.26
C VAL A 109 -4.94 -6.98 -8.70
N ASN A 110 -3.66 -7.02 -8.34
CA ASN A 110 -2.91 -5.83 -7.94
C ASN A 110 -2.66 -4.94 -9.17
N ILE A 111 -2.87 -3.63 -9.03
CA ILE A 111 -2.66 -2.66 -10.12
C ILE A 111 -1.26 -2.75 -10.72
N HIS A 112 -0.22 -3.02 -9.92
CA HIS A 112 1.17 -3.09 -10.36
C HIS A 112 1.50 -4.34 -11.17
N THR A 113 0.67 -5.39 -11.12
CA THR A 113 0.90 -6.63 -11.87
C THR A 113 0.18 -6.64 -13.21
N VAL A 114 -0.71 -5.67 -13.46
CA VAL A 114 -1.43 -5.57 -14.73
C VAL A 114 -0.48 -5.12 -15.84
N THR A 115 -0.37 -5.95 -16.87
CA THR A 115 0.45 -5.65 -18.05
C THR A 115 -0.41 -5.16 -19.23
N PRO A 116 0.14 -4.35 -20.15
CA PRO A 116 -0.57 -3.95 -21.37
C PRO A 116 -1.03 -5.15 -22.21
N GLN A 117 -0.27 -6.25 -22.17
CA GLN A 117 -0.62 -7.48 -22.88
C GLN A 117 -1.91 -8.12 -22.33
N GLN A 118 -2.09 -8.14 -21.01
CA GLN A 118 -3.32 -8.63 -20.38
C GLN A 118 -4.53 -7.78 -20.75
N LEU A 119 -4.35 -6.45 -20.86
CA LEU A 119 -5.40 -5.53 -21.30
C LEU A 119 -5.76 -5.75 -22.78
N ALA A 120 -4.77 -5.99 -23.65
CA ALA A 120 -5.01 -6.32 -25.05
C ALA A 120 -5.76 -7.66 -25.20
N GLN A 121 -5.36 -8.69 -24.46
CA GLN A 121 -6.06 -9.98 -24.44
C GLN A 121 -7.51 -9.84 -23.95
N TYR A 122 -7.74 -9.04 -22.90
CA TYR A 122 -9.08 -8.73 -22.42
C TYR A 122 -9.93 -8.06 -23.51
N ARG A 123 -9.37 -7.04 -24.18
CA ARG A 123 -10.02 -6.31 -25.27
C ARG A 123 -10.42 -7.26 -26.39
N ASP A 124 -9.48 -8.05 -26.88
CA ASP A 124 -9.72 -8.91 -28.04
C ASP A 124 -10.77 -9.98 -27.71
N LYS A 125 -10.77 -10.51 -26.47
CA LYS A 125 -11.82 -11.41 -25.98
C LYS A 125 -13.19 -10.74 -25.88
N ARG A 126 -13.29 -9.52 -25.35
CA ARG A 126 -14.58 -8.79 -25.28
C ARG A 126 -15.05 -8.30 -26.65
N ALA A 127 -14.13 -7.93 -27.53
CA ALA A 127 -14.46 -7.40 -28.85
C ALA A 127 -15.17 -8.42 -29.75
N ARG A 128 -14.94 -9.73 -29.52
CA ARG A 128 -15.67 -10.81 -30.19
C ARG A 128 -17.18 -10.80 -29.91
N THR A 129 -17.62 -10.28 -28.77
CA THR A 129 -19.04 -10.22 -28.39
C THR A 129 -19.59 -8.80 -28.44
N ALA A 130 -18.80 -7.81 -28.01
CA ALA A 130 -19.26 -6.43 -27.91
C ALA A 130 -18.08 -5.45 -28.10
N PRO A 131 -17.71 -5.12 -29.36
CA PRO A 131 -16.54 -4.30 -29.68
C PRO A 131 -16.64 -2.87 -29.13
N VAL A 132 -17.82 -2.24 -29.22
CA VAL A 132 -18.05 -0.90 -28.69
C VAL A 132 -17.95 -0.86 -27.16
N LEU A 133 -18.46 -1.89 -26.48
CA LEU A 133 -18.36 -1.98 -25.02
C LEU A 133 -16.92 -2.25 -24.58
N ALA A 134 -16.17 -3.09 -25.29
CA ALA A 134 -14.75 -3.34 -24.98
C ALA A 134 -13.95 -2.03 -24.95
N ASN A 135 -14.15 -1.15 -25.94
CA ASN A 135 -13.48 0.15 -25.99
C ASN A 135 -13.93 1.07 -24.84
N ARG A 136 -15.22 1.07 -24.49
CA ARG A 136 -15.75 1.84 -23.35
C ARG A 136 -15.17 1.35 -22.02
N GLU A 137 -15.10 0.05 -21.83
CA GLU A 137 -14.52 -0.58 -20.63
C GLU A 137 -13.04 -0.21 -20.48
N LEU A 138 -12.25 -0.31 -21.55
CA LEU A 138 -10.85 0.12 -21.52
C LEU A 138 -10.68 1.62 -21.26
N SER A 139 -11.56 2.46 -21.81
CA SER A 139 -11.55 3.90 -21.53
C SER A 139 -11.82 4.20 -20.05
N VAL A 140 -12.79 3.50 -19.44
CA VAL A 140 -13.04 3.59 -17.99
C VAL A 140 -11.85 3.07 -17.21
N PHE A 141 -11.25 1.94 -17.61
CA PHE A 141 -10.07 1.39 -16.96
C PHE A 141 -8.88 2.36 -16.98
N SER A 142 -8.65 3.04 -18.10
CA SER A 142 -7.60 4.07 -18.22
C SER A 142 -7.86 5.28 -17.29
N SER A 143 -9.13 5.68 -17.14
CA SER A 143 -9.50 6.75 -16.21
C SER A 143 -9.27 6.33 -14.75
N VAL A 144 -9.62 5.08 -14.40
CA VAL A 144 -9.34 4.49 -13.09
C VAL A 144 -7.83 4.45 -12.82
N TRP A 145 -7.04 4.05 -13.81
CA TRP A 145 -5.58 3.97 -13.71
C TRP A 145 -4.94 5.33 -13.44
N THR A 146 -5.47 6.38 -14.05
CA THR A 146 -5.00 7.75 -13.83
C THR A 146 -5.31 8.21 -12.41
N MET A 147 -6.56 8.02 -11.94
CA MET A 147 -6.96 8.31 -10.56
C MET A 147 -6.15 7.52 -9.52
N ALA A 148 -5.77 6.28 -9.83
CA ALA A 148 -4.98 5.46 -8.90
C ALA A 148 -3.52 5.95 -8.74
N ARG A 149 -3.02 6.75 -9.69
CA ARG A 149 -1.66 7.32 -9.64
C ARG A 149 -1.62 8.71 -9.00
N GLU A 150 -2.77 9.37 -8.87
CA GLU A 150 -2.94 10.67 -8.23
C GLU A 150 -3.20 10.53 -6.72
#